data_AF-A0ABD3B372-F1
#
_entry.id   AF-A0ABD3B372-F1
#
_cell.length_a   1.000
_cell.length_b   1.000
_cell.length_c   1.000
_cell.angle_alpha   90.00
_cell.angle_beta   90.00
_cell.angle_gamma   90.00
#
_symmetry.space_group_name_H-M   'P 1'
#
loop_
_entity.id
_entity.type
_entity.pdbx_description
1 polymer ?
#
loop_
_entity_poly.entity_id
_entity_poly.type
_entity_poly.pdbx_seq_one_letter_code
_entity_poly.pdbx_strand_id
1 'polypeptide(L)'
;MAQEYTNRKLKIIAGADSFGCELKDALVSQLRALDIDVEDLGTDKYYSVGEEIGRRVSQASANPDPSVEIRGLVGCGTGVGVGIFANKFPGVFAATCLTPEEALNARSINNCNVLAVSGMSTEPEKATKILQTFINTPFKSPCPASGSNPWPAEIESFLDNSVSEMSEIGNLKADVPCLLCSLAKTREDGDFTPVELMPGASMKIIRETPTSAIVRFKAGAMEPAHHHTFGHDLVVIKGSKRVWNLTKGAKYDLVVGDYLFTPAGDVHRVKYFEDTEFFIKWDGHWDIFLDEDLATANAAAGKDDS
;
A
#
# COMPACT_ATOMS: atom_id res chain seq x y z
N MET A 1 32.68 0.45 -9.45
CA MET A 1 31.41 1.14 -9.76
C MET A 1 31.31 1.58 -11.24
N ALA A 2 32.34 2.17 -11.86
CA ALA A 2 32.26 2.58 -13.29
C ALA A 2 32.27 1.42 -14.32
N GLN A 3 32.64 0.21 -13.91
CA GLN A 3 32.89 -0.94 -14.80
C GLN A 3 31.72 -1.94 -14.89
N GLU A 4 30.63 -1.75 -14.13
CA GLU A 4 29.48 -2.69 -14.11
C GLU A 4 28.38 -2.35 -15.12
N TYR A 5 28.39 -1.16 -15.74
CA TYR A 5 27.38 -0.75 -16.72
C TYR A 5 27.58 -1.32 -18.13
N THR A 6 28.72 -1.96 -18.41
CA THR A 6 29.13 -2.28 -19.80
C THR A 6 28.60 -3.61 -20.35
N ASN A 7 27.77 -4.36 -19.61
CA ASN A 7 27.33 -5.69 -20.03
C ASN A 7 25.81 -5.93 -20.02
N ARG A 8 24.99 -4.88 -19.79
CA ARG A 8 23.53 -5.00 -19.89
C ARG A 8 23.09 -4.76 -21.32
N LYS A 9 22.29 -5.68 -21.87
CA LYS A 9 21.63 -5.43 -23.15
C LYS A 9 20.58 -4.34 -22.96
N LEU A 10 20.53 -3.37 -23.86
CA LEU A 10 19.51 -2.33 -23.84
C LEU A 10 18.29 -2.79 -24.65
N LYS A 11 17.10 -2.69 -24.06
CA LYS A 11 15.82 -2.84 -24.74
C LYS A 11 15.05 -1.52 -24.68
N ILE A 12 14.54 -1.06 -25.81
CA ILE A 12 13.71 0.15 -25.91
C ILE A 12 12.26 -0.24 -26.20
N ILE A 13 11.34 0.30 -25.41
CA ILE A 13 9.90 0.26 -25.71
C ILE A 13 9.51 1.57 -26.36
N ALA A 14 9.11 1.51 -27.63
CA ALA A 14 8.84 2.66 -28.47
C ALA A 14 7.34 2.81 -28.77
N GLY A 15 6.87 4.05 -28.92
CA GLY A 15 5.50 4.34 -29.35
C GLY A 15 5.28 5.82 -29.64
N ALA A 16 4.19 6.17 -30.30
CA ALA A 16 3.86 7.57 -30.56
C ALA A 16 2.35 7.82 -30.71
N ASP A 17 1.96 9.10 -30.70
CA ASP A 17 0.71 9.52 -31.34
C ASP A 17 0.90 9.86 -32.82
N SER A 18 -0.18 10.23 -33.49
CA SER A 18 -0.17 10.56 -34.92
C SER A 18 0.75 11.72 -35.30
N PHE A 19 1.08 12.62 -34.36
CA PHE A 19 1.98 13.74 -34.61
C PHE A 19 3.45 13.37 -34.38
N GLY A 20 3.74 12.28 -33.68
CA GLY A 20 5.09 11.80 -33.40
C GLY A 20 5.50 10.55 -34.16
N CYS A 21 4.60 9.90 -34.91
CA CYS A 21 4.82 8.58 -35.49
C CYS A 21 5.98 8.54 -36.48
N GLU A 22 6.05 9.47 -37.43
CA GLU A 22 7.12 9.52 -38.43
C GLU A 22 8.50 9.66 -37.78
N LEU A 23 8.61 10.54 -36.78
CA LEU A 23 9.85 10.74 -36.05
C LEU A 23 10.23 9.47 -35.25
N LYS A 24 9.25 8.86 -34.57
CA LYS A 24 9.47 7.59 -33.85
C LYS A 24 9.92 6.49 -34.80
N ASP A 25 9.34 6.36 -36.00
CA ASP A 25 9.71 5.33 -36.98
C ASP A 25 11.16 5.46 -37.44
N ALA A 26 11.60 6.70 -37.69
CA ALA A 26 12.99 7.00 -38.02
C ALA A 26 13.94 6.59 -36.88
N LEU A 27 13.60 6.91 -35.62
CA LEU A 27 14.43 6.56 -34.46
C LEU A 27 14.44 5.05 -34.16
N VAL A 28 13.31 4.36 -34.32
CA VAL A 28 13.23 2.89 -34.21
C VAL A 28 14.14 2.22 -35.25
N SER A 29 14.15 2.74 -36.48
CA SER A 29 15.04 2.24 -37.53
C SER A 29 16.51 2.42 -37.18
N GLN A 30 16.88 3.57 -36.59
CA GLN A 30 18.24 3.84 -36.11
C GLN A 30 18.63 2.91 -34.96
N LEU A 31 17.76 2.70 -33.96
CA LEU A 31 18.02 1.79 -32.85
C LEU A 31 18.25 0.35 -33.33
N ARG A 32 17.43 -0.13 -34.26
CA ARG A 32 17.61 -1.45 -34.87
C ARG A 32 18.92 -1.56 -35.67
N ALA A 33 19.32 -0.49 -36.36
CA ALA A 33 20.62 -0.43 -37.04
C ALA A 33 21.82 -0.48 -36.08
N LEU A 34 21.62 -0.09 -34.82
CA LEU A 34 22.60 -0.21 -33.73
C LEU A 34 22.52 -1.55 -32.98
N ASP A 35 21.75 -2.53 -33.47
CA ASP A 35 21.53 -3.83 -32.83
C ASP A 35 20.91 -3.74 -31.42
N ILE A 36 20.12 -2.69 -31.18
CA ILE A 36 19.36 -2.51 -29.95
C ILE A 36 18.00 -3.19 -30.11
N ASP A 37 17.57 -3.95 -29.10
CA ASP A 37 16.23 -4.57 -29.09
C ASP A 37 15.16 -3.48 -28.95
N VAL A 38 14.19 -3.47 -29.88
CA VAL A 38 13.12 -2.47 -29.88
C VAL A 38 11.77 -3.13 -30.02
N GLU A 39 10.95 -2.94 -28.99
CA GLU A 39 9.53 -3.28 -29.01
C GLU A 39 8.73 -2.03 -29.37
N ASP A 40 8.23 -1.99 -30.61
CA ASP A 40 7.44 -0.87 -31.13
C ASP A 40 5.94 -1.14 -30.94
N LEU A 41 5.32 -0.38 -30.05
CA LEU A 41 3.88 -0.43 -29.75
C LEU A 41 3.04 0.24 -30.84
N GLY A 42 3.67 0.88 -31.83
CA GLY A 42 3.00 1.53 -32.94
C GLY A 42 2.49 2.93 -32.59
N THR A 43 1.34 3.28 -33.17
CA THR A 43 0.72 4.60 -33.04
C THR A 43 -0.65 4.49 -32.41
N ASP A 44 -0.88 5.24 -31.33
CA ASP A 44 -2.16 5.28 -30.63
C ASP A 44 -2.37 6.68 -30.02
N LYS A 45 -3.44 6.88 -29.25
CA LYS A 45 -3.69 8.13 -28.53
C LYS A 45 -2.56 8.42 -27.56
N TYR A 46 -2.17 9.69 -27.48
CA TYR A 46 -1.03 10.14 -26.67
C TYR A 46 -1.06 9.69 -25.20
N TYR A 47 -2.25 9.60 -24.59
CA TYR A 47 -2.39 9.09 -23.22
C TYR A 47 -2.23 7.57 -23.13
N SER A 48 -2.78 6.81 -24.08
CA SER A 48 -2.71 5.33 -24.09
C SER A 48 -1.29 4.83 -24.33
N VAL A 49 -0.59 5.41 -25.30
CA VAL A 49 0.79 5.01 -25.60
C VAL A 49 1.76 5.44 -24.50
N GLY A 50 1.57 6.64 -23.93
CA GLY A 50 2.34 7.11 -22.78
C GLY A 50 2.11 6.24 -21.54
N GLU A 51 0.86 5.85 -21.29
CA GLU A 51 0.48 4.93 -20.21
C GLU A 51 1.17 3.58 -20.35
N GLU A 52 1.08 2.96 -21.52
CA GLU A 52 1.63 1.62 -21.75
C GLU A 52 3.16 1.60 -21.63
N ILE A 53 3.85 2.61 -22.16
CA ILE A 53 5.31 2.74 -22.00
C ILE A 53 5.67 2.94 -20.53
N GLY A 54 5.00 3.87 -19.84
CA GLY A 54 5.22 4.11 -18.42
C GLY A 54 5.03 2.84 -17.58
N ARG A 55 3.93 2.11 -17.82
CA ARG A 55 3.62 0.86 -17.13
C ARG A 55 4.73 -0.18 -17.30
N ARG A 56 5.23 -0.39 -18.51
CA ARG A 56 6.26 -1.41 -18.78
C ARG A 56 7.63 -1.02 -18.23
N VAL A 57 8.01 0.25 -18.35
CA VAL A 57 9.27 0.75 -17.76
C VAL A 57 9.21 0.69 -16.24
N SER A 58 8.08 1.06 -15.64
CA SER A 58 7.85 0.94 -14.19
C SER A 58 7.97 -0.49 -13.68
N GLN A 59 7.34 -1.45 -14.36
CA GLN A 59 7.43 -2.87 -14.02
C GLN A 59 8.88 -3.39 -14.09
N ALA A 60 9.64 -2.96 -15.08
CA ALA A 60 11.06 -3.31 -15.22
C ALA A 60 11.93 -2.68 -14.13
N SER A 61 11.65 -1.42 -13.75
CA SER A 61 12.34 -0.74 -12.65
C SER A 61 12.06 -1.40 -11.30
N ALA A 62 10.83 -1.88 -11.08
CA ALA A 62 10.43 -2.54 -9.83
C ALA A 62 11.03 -3.95 -9.67
N ASN A 63 11.20 -4.67 -10.79
CA ASN A 63 11.77 -6.01 -10.83
C ASN A 63 12.92 -6.07 -11.85
N PRO A 64 14.09 -5.48 -11.52
CA PRO A 64 15.17 -5.35 -12.49
C PRO A 64 15.82 -6.70 -12.79
N ASP A 65 15.92 -7.04 -14.08
CA ASP A 65 16.79 -8.11 -14.56
C ASP A 65 18.21 -7.54 -14.72
N PRO A 66 19.23 -8.09 -14.06
CA PRO A 66 20.60 -7.58 -14.14
C PRO A 66 21.22 -7.70 -15.54
N SER A 67 20.63 -8.50 -16.45
CA SER A 67 21.13 -8.73 -17.82
C SER A 67 20.56 -7.78 -18.87
N VAL A 68 19.41 -7.15 -18.61
CA VAL A 68 18.73 -6.25 -19.56
C VAL A 68 18.28 -4.97 -18.88
N GLU A 69 18.57 -3.84 -19.52
CA GLU A 69 18.03 -2.55 -19.12
C GLU A 69 16.88 -2.18 -20.05
N ILE A 70 15.71 -1.83 -19.49
CA ILE A 70 14.54 -1.42 -20.25
C ILE A 70 14.37 0.09 -20.13
N ARG A 71 14.34 0.79 -21.26
CA ARG A 71 14.04 2.24 -21.35
C ARG A 71 12.92 2.49 -22.35
N GLY A 72 12.29 3.66 -22.28
CA GLY A 72 11.22 4.08 -23.18
C GLY A 72 11.64 5.13 -24.21
N LEU A 73 11.00 5.11 -25.38
CA LEU A 73 11.02 6.17 -26.39
C LEU A 73 9.58 6.50 -26.77
N VAL A 74 9.15 7.75 -26.58
CA VAL A 74 7.76 8.13 -26.91
C VAL A 74 7.68 9.45 -27.68
N GLY A 75 6.87 9.48 -28.74
CA GLY A 75 6.71 10.66 -29.58
C GLY A 75 5.30 11.25 -29.54
N CYS A 76 5.18 12.58 -29.48
CA CYS A 76 3.96 13.27 -29.89
C CYS A 76 4.27 14.63 -30.52
N GLY A 77 3.26 15.44 -30.79
CA GLY A 77 3.45 16.77 -31.38
C GLY A 77 4.50 17.61 -30.64
N THR A 78 4.42 17.70 -29.31
CA THR A 78 5.38 18.46 -28.48
C THR A 78 6.29 17.58 -27.62
N GLY A 79 6.08 16.27 -27.58
CA GLY A 79 6.70 15.33 -26.61
C GLY A 79 6.17 15.44 -25.17
N VAL A 80 5.65 16.61 -24.77
CA VAL A 80 5.22 16.87 -23.39
C VAL A 80 4.04 16.00 -22.96
N GLY A 81 3.02 15.88 -23.81
CA GLY A 81 1.78 15.16 -23.49
C GLY A 81 2.05 13.69 -23.13
N VAL A 82 2.73 12.96 -24.02
CA VAL A 82 3.09 11.56 -23.79
C VAL A 82 4.01 11.39 -22.57
N GLY A 83 4.95 12.33 -22.36
CA GLY A 83 5.84 12.33 -21.20
C GLY A 83 5.08 12.47 -19.88
N ILE A 84 4.03 13.31 -19.83
CA ILE A 84 3.18 13.46 -18.63
C ILE A 84 2.50 12.12 -18.27
N PHE A 85 1.98 11.39 -19.25
CA PHE A 85 1.31 10.10 -19.00
C PHE A 85 2.30 9.00 -18.61
N ALA A 86 3.48 8.94 -19.24
CA ALA A 86 4.53 8.01 -18.85
C ALA A 86 4.98 8.22 -17.38
N ASN A 87 5.14 9.48 -16.96
CA ASN A 87 5.51 9.86 -15.59
C ASN A 87 4.44 9.55 -14.51
N LYS A 88 3.25 9.04 -14.86
CA LYS A 88 2.24 8.63 -13.87
C LYS A 88 2.60 7.33 -13.15
N PHE A 89 3.58 6.60 -13.66
CA PHE A 89 3.95 5.30 -13.15
C PHE A 89 5.18 5.39 -12.22
N PRO A 90 5.17 4.72 -11.05
CA PRO A 90 6.28 4.75 -10.12
C PRO A 90 7.60 4.30 -10.76
N GLY A 91 8.69 5.02 -10.48
CA GLY A 91 10.00 4.72 -11.03
C GLY A 91 10.16 5.03 -12.53
N VAL A 92 9.24 5.80 -13.13
CA VAL A 92 9.38 6.34 -14.48
C VAL A 92 9.75 7.81 -14.42
N PHE A 93 10.82 8.14 -15.13
CA PHE A 93 11.34 9.50 -15.27
C PHE A 93 11.45 9.81 -16.76
N ALA A 94 10.37 10.33 -17.33
CA ALA A 94 10.29 10.74 -18.73
C ALA A 94 10.64 12.23 -18.88
N ALA A 95 11.56 12.53 -19.80
CA ALA A 95 11.93 13.89 -20.15
C ALA A 95 11.68 14.15 -21.64
N THR A 96 11.08 15.29 -21.95
CA THR A 96 11.04 15.79 -23.32
C THR A 96 12.34 16.51 -23.62
N CYS A 97 13.08 16.03 -24.61
CA CYS A 97 14.35 16.64 -25.01
C CYS A 97 14.24 17.14 -26.45
N LEU A 98 14.53 18.43 -26.63
CA LEU A 98 14.59 19.12 -27.91
C LEU A 98 16.04 19.30 -28.39
N THR A 99 17.03 19.07 -27.53
CA THR A 99 18.46 19.18 -27.84
C THR A 99 19.28 18.00 -27.26
N PRO A 100 20.43 17.64 -27.87
CA PRO A 100 21.34 16.64 -27.29
C PRO A 100 21.81 17.03 -25.88
N GLU A 101 22.03 18.30 -25.62
CA GLU A 101 22.43 18.83 -24.31
C GLU A 101 21.36 18.58 -23.24
N GLU A 102 20.08 18.73 -23.59
CA GLU A 102 18.96 18.38 -22.70
C GLU A 102 18.90 16.88 -22.43
N ALA A 103 19.12 16.03 -23.43
CA ALA A 103 19.18 14.57 -23.24
C ALA A 103 20.33 14.14 -22.32
N LEU A 104 21.50 14.78 -22.48
CA LEU A 104 22.67 14.57 -21.63
C LEU A 104 22.37 14.96 -20.18
N ASN A 105 21.77 16.14 -19.97
CA ASN A 105 21.36 16.58 -18.63
C ASN A 105 20.28 15.66 -18.03
N ALA A 106 19.25 15.29 -18.79
CA ALA A 106 18.17 14.42 -18.31
C ALA A 106 18.68 13.05 -17.81
N ARG A 107 19.64 12.46 -18.53
CA ARG A 107 20.28 11.20 -18.11
C ARG A 107 21.24 11.38 -16.94
N SER A 108 22.08 12.41 -16.98
CA SER A 108 23.10 12.64 -15.95
C SER A 108 22.48 13.03 -14.60
N ILE A 109 21.48 13.91 -14.61
CA ILE A 109 20.94 14.55 -13.39
C ILE A 109 19.72 13.79 -12.88
N ASN A 110 18.82 13.37 -13.76
CA ASN A 110 17.52 12.82 -13.36
C ASN A 110 17.42 11.30 -13.56
N ASN A 111 18.48 10.69 -14.10
CA ASN A 111 18.48 9.28 -14.51
C ASN A 111 17.25 8.91 -15.36
N CYS A 112 16.80 9.83 -16.24
CA CYS A 112 15.57 9.63 -17.02
C CYS A 112 15.58 8.33 -17.80
N ASN A 113 14.61 7.44 -17.59
CA ASN A 113 14.52 6.14 -18.25
C ASN A 113 13.53 6.14 -19.42
N VAL A 114 12.87 7.28 -19.71
CA VAL A 114 12.04 7.46 -20.91
C VAL A 114 12.43 8.76 -21.61
N LEU A 115 12.73 8.66 -22.91
CA LEU A 115 12.93 9.82 -23.77
C LEU A 115 11.62 10.16 -24.48
N ALA A 116 11.15 11.39 -24.32
CA ALA A 116 10.05 11.94 -25.11
C ALA A 116 10.58 12.89 -26.20
N VAL A 117 10.06 12.75 -27.42
CA VAL A 117 10.47 13.56 -28.58
C VAL A 117 9.29 14.33 -29.18
N SER A 118 9.59 15.52 -29.71
CA SER A 118 8.61 16.43 -30.33
C SER A 118 8.64 16.29 -31.84
N GLY A 119 7.57 15.74 -32.43
CA GLY A 119 7.40 15.62 -33.88
C GLY A 119 7.20 16.97 -34.59
N MET A 120 6.74 18.02 -33.89
CA MET A 120 6.55 19.36 -34.48
C MET A 120 7.78 20.26 -34.34
N SER A 121 8.74 19.92 -33.47
CA SER A 121 9.86 20.81 -33.14
C SER A 121 11.24 20.18 -33.33
N THR A 122 11.31 18.90 -33.71
CA THR A 122 12.57 18.16 -33.79
C THR A 122 12.71 17.49 -35.14
N GLU A 123 13.68 17.95 -35.93
CA GLU A 123 14.04 17.32 -37.20
C GLU A 123 14.68 15.94 -36.98
N PRO A 124 14.50 14.97 -37.91
CA PRO A 124 14.99 13.59 -37.76
C PRO A 124 16.49 13.47 -37.44
N GLU A 125 17.35 14.26 -38.07
CA GLU A 125 18.79 14.26 -37.79
C GLU A 125 19.11 14.71 -36.37
N LYS A 126 18.39 15.73 -35.88
CA LYS A 126 18.54 16.25 -34.51
C LYS A 126 18.02 15.23 -33.52
N ALA A 127 16.86 14.64 -33.79
CA ALA A 127 16.28 13.59 -32.96
C ALA A 127 17.19 12.36 -32.84
N THR A 128 17.90 12.01 -33.91
CA THR A 128 18.90 10.92 -33.88
C THR A 128 20.04 11.25 -32.91
N LYS A 129 20.56 12.49 -32.94
CA LYS A 129 21.59 12.93 -31.98
C LYS A 129 21.07 12.93 -30.54
N ILE A 130 19.83 13.38 -30.33
CA ILE A 130 19.18 13.36 -29.02
C ILE A 130 19.07 11.93 -28.48
N LEU A 131 18.58 11.00 -29.32
CA LEU A 131 18.44 9.59 -28.96
C LEU A 131 19.80 8.97 -28.62
N GLN A 132 20.80 9.16 -29.47
CA GLN A 132 22.14 8.64 -29.25
C GLN A 132 22.75 9.18 -27.97
N THR A 133 22.61 10.48 -27.69
CA THR A 133 23.07 11.05 -26.43
C THR A 133 22.33 10.42 -25.25
N PHE A 134 21.00 10.29 -25.32
CA PHE A 134 20.20 9.71 -24.25
C PHE A 134 20.57 8.25 -23.93
N ILE A 135 20.72 7.38 -24.93
CA ILE A 135 21.01 5.97 -24.68
C ILE A 135 22.44 5.76 -24.16
N ASN A 136 23.40 6.58 -24.61
CA ASN A 136 24.81 6.42 -24.29
C ASN A 136 25.25 7.16 -23.02
N THR A 137 24.40 7.99 -22.42
CA THR A 137 24.75 8.78 -21.24
C THR A 137 24.47 8.01 -19.93
N PRO A 138 25.50 7.70 -19.13
CA PRO A 138 25.33 7.13 -17.80
C PRO A 138 24.80 8.17 -16.79
N PHE A 139 24.18 7.68 -15.73
CA PHE A 139 23.79 8.53 -14.60
C PHE A 139 25.03 9.17 -13.94
N LYS A 140 24.90 10.42 -13.49
CA LYS A 140 25.98 11.24 -12.89
C LYS A 140 27.19 11.48 -13.81
N SER A 141 27.07 11.31 -15.12
CA SER A 141 28.16 11.67 -16.04
C SER A 141 28.38 13.19 -16.07
N PRO A 142 29.58 13.69 -16.40
CA PRO A 142 29.76 15.10 -16.71
C PRO A 142 28.74 15.56 -17.78
N CYS A 143 28.15 16.73 -17.59
CA CYS A 143 27.13 17.27 -18.48
C CYS A 143 27.21 18.80 -18.52
N PRO A 144 26.49 19.49 -19.43
CA PRO A 144 26.51 20.94 -19.50
C PRO A 144 26.20 21.63 -18.17
N ALA A 145 25.30 21.07 -17.35
CA ALA A 145 24.97 21.63 -16.04
C ALA A 145 26.12 21.55 -15.01
N SER A 146 27.05 20.60 -15.16
CA SER A 146 28.27 20.53 -14.33
C SER A 146 29.45 21.32 -14.93
N GLY A 147 29.21 22.12 -15.97
CA GLY A 147 30.28 22.71 -16.77
C GLY A 147 31.12 21.65 -17.48
N SER A 148 30.55 20.46 -17.73
CA SER A 148 31.22 19.27 -18.26
C SER A 148 32.36 18.73 -17.40
N ASN A 149 32.33 19.00 -16.09
CA ASN A 149 33.26 18.43 -15.10
C ASN A 149 32.59 17.29 -14.31
N PRO A 150 33.39 16.43 -13.63
CA PRO A 150 32.85 15.52 -12.62
C PRO A 150 32.06 16.28 -11.56
N TRP A 151 31.01 15.65 -11.05
CA TRP A 151 30.20 16.25 -10.00
C TRP A 151 31.00 16.34 -8.70
N PRO A 152 30.88 17.45 -7.93
CA PRO A 152 31.38 17.49 -6.58
C PRO A 152 30.75 16.36 -5.74
N ALA A 153 31.48 15.82 -4.77
CA ALA A 153 31.00 14.69 -3.95
C ALA A 153 29.66 14.96 -3.26
N GLU A 154 29.42 16.21 -2.85
CA GLU A 154 28.14 16.65 -2.26
C GLU A 154 26.98 16.54 -3.25
N ILE A 155 27.21 16.87 -4.52
CA ILE A 155 26.22 16.75 -5.59
C ILE A 155 26.03 15.30 -6.01
N GLU A 156 27.11 14.50 -6.09
CA GLU A 156 26.96 13.06 -6.34
C GLU A 156 26.10 12.38 -5.28
N SER A 157 26.32 12.71 -4.00
CA SER A 157 25.51 12.22 -2.88
C SER A 157 24.05 12.67 -3.00
N PHE A 158 23.81 13.94 -3.35
CA PHE A 158 22.46 14.43 -3.63
C PHE A 158 21.79 13.65 -4.77
N LEU A 159 22.50 13.41 -5.88
CA LEU A 159 21.98 12.67 -7.03
C LEU A 159 21.63 11.23 -6.65
N ASP A 160 22.49 10.55 -5.89
CA ASP A 160 22.25 9.18 -5.42
C ASP A 160 20.97 9.09 -4.56
N ASN A 161 20.78 10.04 -3.63
CA ASN A 161 19.60 10.08 -2.78
C ASN A 161 18.34 10.47 -3.57
N SER A 162 18.48 11.39 -4.54
CA SER A 162 17.34 11.93 -5.29
C SER A 162 16.53 10.86 -6.02
N VAL A 163 17.17 9.81 -6.55
CA VAL A 163 16.47 8.72 -7.26
C VAL A 163 15.55 7.96 -6.30
N SER A 164 16.05 7.67 -5.09
CA SER A 164 15.27 7.01 -4.05
C SER A 164 14.17 7.91 -3.50
N GLU A 165 14.46 9.19 -3.27
CA GLU A 165 13.48 10.14 -2.75
C GLU A 165 12.37 10.40 -3.78
N MET A 166 12.71 10.56 -5.06
CA MET A 166 11.73 10.74 -6.14
C MET A 166 10.79 9.55 -6.28
N SER A 167 11.27 8.31 -6.08
CA SER A 167 10.40 7.13 -6.12
C SER A 167 9.39 7.07 -4.98
N GLU A 168 9.62 7.79 -3.88
CA GLU A 168 8.67 7.90 -2.77
C GLU A 168 7.61 8.99 -2.99
N ILE A 169 7.80 9.88 -3.98
CA ILE A 169 6.82 10.92 -4.30
C ILE A 169 5.55 10.26 -4.85
N GLY A 170 4.40 10.55 -4.22
CA GLY A 170 3.13 9.92 -4.57
C GLY A 170 2.91 8.57 -3.89
N ASN A 171 3.97 7.91 -3.39
CA ASN A 171 3.90 6.90 -2.33
C ASN A 171 3.70 7.57 -0.97
N LEU A 172 2.73 8.49 -0.90
CA LEU A 172 2.03 8.60 0.37
C LEU A 172 1.52 7.19 0.62
N LYS A 173 2.14 6.51 1.60
CA LYS A 173 1.40 5.56 2.40
C LYS A 173 0.23 6.38 2.95
N ALA A 174 -0.83 6.48 2.16
CA ALA A 174 -2.10 6.22 2.73
C ALA A 174 -1.87 4.88 3.43
N ASP A 175 -1.69 4.95 4.74
CA ASP A 175 -2.47 4.10 5.62
C ASP A 175 -3.90 4.19 5.05
N VAL A 176 -4.17 3.48 3.94
CA VAL A 176 -5.49 3.01 3.63
C VAL A 176 -5.58 1.95 4.69
N PRO A 177 -6.08 2.29 5.89
CA PRO A 177 -6.04 1.32 6.95
C PRO A 177 -6.95 0.24 6.39
N CYS A 178 -6.45 -1.01 6.40
CA CYS A 178 -7.30 -2.15 6.11
C CYS A 178 -8.66 -1.88 6.75
N LEU A 179 -9.77 -2.06 6.02
CA LEU A 179 -11.09 -1.67 6.52
C LEU A 179 -11.34 -2.24 7.93
N LEU A 180 -10.82 -3.45 8.18
CA LEU A 180 -10.78 -4.09 9.50
C LEU A 180 -9.85 -3.37 10.49
N CYS A 181 -8.68 -2.90 10.07
CA CYS A 181 -7.80 -2.06 10.88
C CYS A 181 -8.39 -0.68 11.20
N SER A 182 -9.17 -0.05 10.32
CA SER A 182 -9.92 1.19 10.65
C SER A 182 -10.97 0.93 11.72
N LEU A 183 -11.68 -0.21 11.63
CA LEU A 183 -12.60 -0.70 12.67
C LEU A 183 -11.87 -1.17 13.95
N ALA A 184 -10.56 -1.40 13.89
CA ALA A 184 -9.73 -1.77 15.02
C ALA A 184 -9.03 -0.56 15.67
N LYS A 185 -8.71 0.50 14.90
CA LYS A 185 -8.16 1.78 15.41
C LYS A 185 -9.17 2.50 16.31
N THR A 186 -10.46 2.28 16.12
CA THR A 186 -11.51 2.70 17.08
C THR A 186 -11.55 1.84 18.35
N ARG A 187 -10.51 1.06 18.66
CA ARG A 187 -10.40 0.23 19.88
C ARG A 187 -9.22 0.63 20.76
N GLU A 188 -8.70 1.86 20.59
CA GLU A 188 -7.71 2.41 21.51
C GLU A 188 -8.29 2.52 22.93
N ASP A 189 -7.45 2.31 23.95
CA ASP A 189 -7.88 2.16 25.33
C ASP A 189 -8.63 3.37 25.90
N GLY A 190 -8.40 4.57 25.33
CA GLY A 190 -9.07 5.81 25.73
C GLY A 190 -10.57 5.87 25.40
N ASP A 191 -11.06 4.98 24.53
CA ASP A 191 -12.46 4.97 24.09
C ASP A 191 -13.35 3.99 24.87
N PHE A 192 -12.80 3.22 25.80
CA PHE A 192 -13.56 2.23 26.59
C PHE A 192 -13.98 2.83 27.93
N THR A 193 -15.27 2.73 28.25
CA THR A 193 -15.81 3.13 29.55
C THR A 193 -15.78 1.95 30.51
N PRO A 194 -15.24 2.09 31.73
CA PRO A 194 -15.33 1.05 32.76
C PRO A 194 -16.78 0.65 33.04
N VAL A 195 -17.04 -0.64 33.23
CA VAL A 195 -18.36 -1.13 33.65
C VAL A 195 -18.40 -1.11 35.17
N GLU A 196 -19.09 -0.14 35.77
CA GLU A 196 -19.06 0.08 37.23
C GLU A 196 -19.46 -1.15 38.06
N LEU A 197 -20.37 -1.97 37.54
CA LEU A 197 -20.86 -3.19 38.20
C LEU A 197 -19.91 -4.40 38.11
N MET A 198 -18.88 -4.33 37.26
CA MET A 198 -17.98 -5.45 36.96
C MET A 198 -16.52 -5.01 37.03
N PRO A 199 -15.84 -5.19 38.18
CA PRO A 199 -14.44 -4.84 38.34
C PRO A 199 -13.54 -5.51 37.29
N GLY A 200 -12.74 -4.72 36.59
CA GLY A 200 -11.85 -5.21 35.52
C GLY A 200 -12.52 -5.32 34.15
N ALA A 201 -13.79 -4.91 34.02
CA ALA A 201 -14.50 -4.84 32.77
C ALA A 201 -14.54 -3.42 32.20
N SER A 202 -14.45 -3.30 30.88
CA SER A 202 -14.72 -2.06 30.17
C SER A 202 -15.44 -2.34 28.85
N MET A 203 -16.25 -1.40 28.40
CA MET A 203 -17.02 -1.54 27.17
C MET A 203 -16.99 -0.28 26.30
N LYS A 204 -17.20 -0.48 25.00
CA LYS A 204 -17.42 0.58 24.03
C LYS A 204 -18.61 0.23 23.16
N ILE A 205 -19.63 1.10 23.13
CA ILE A 205 -20.75 0.97 22.21
C ILE A 205 -20.25 1.26 20.78
N ILE A 206 -20.48 0.32 19.86
CA ILE A 206 -20.17 0.47 18.44
C ILE A 206 -21.37 1.04 17.68
N ARG A 207 -22.58 0.63 18.08
CA ARG A 207 -23.84 1.00 17.44
C ARG A 207 -24.98 0.91 18.46
N GLU A 208 -25.97 1.79 18.35
CA GLU A 208 -27.11 1.85 19.27
C GLU A 208 -28.35 1.05 18.81
N THR A 209 -28.49 0.67 17.54
CA THR A 209 -29.68 -0.11 17.08
C THR A 209 -29.44 -0.94 15.81
N PRO A 210 -29.44 -2.29 15.86
CA PRO A 210 -29.41 -3.07 17.10
C PRO A 210 -28.13 -2.75 17.87
N THR A 211 -28.22 -2.78 19.19
CA THR A 211 -27.13 -2.34 20.05
C THR A 211 -25.99 -3.34 19.95
N SER A 212 -24.78 -2.83 19.81
CA SER A 212 -23.58 -3.68 19.82
C SER A 212 -22.42 -2.98 20.48
N ALA A 213 -21.58 -3.78 21.12
CA ALA A 213 -20.44 -3.29 21.87
C ALA A 213 -19.24 -4.22 21.70
N ILE A 214 -18.06 -3.66 21.95
CA ILE A 214 -16.88 -4.43 22.30
C ILE A 214 -16.76 -4.40 23.82
N VAL A 215 -16.59 -5.56 24.43
CA VAL A 215 -16.41 -5.70 25.87
C VAL A 215 -15.07 -6.36 26.14
N ARG A 216 -14.37 -5.84 27.14
CA ARG A 216 -13.07 -6.31 27.60
C ARG A 216 -13.15 -6.69 29.06
N PHE A 217 -12.50 -7.80 29.41
CA PHE A 217 -12.29 -8.24 30.78
C PHE A 217 -10.83 -8.58 31.00
N LYS A 218 -10.33 -8.25 32.19
CA LYS A 218 -9.00 -8.68 32.65
C LYS A 218 -8.97 -10.16 32.98
N ALA A 219 -7.82 -10.79 32.78
CA ALA A 219 -7.58 -12.16 33.21
C ALA A 219 -7.93 -12.34 34.71
N GLY A 220 -8.65 -13.40 35.03
CA GLY A 220 -9.12 -13.70 36.38
C GLY A 220 -10.41 -12.98 36.79
N ALA A 221 -10.92 -12.05 35.97
CA ALA A 221 -12.22 -11.43 36.23
C ALA A 221 -13.36 -12.45 36.09
N MET A 222 -14.49 -12.14 36.71
CA MET A 222 -15.63 -13.04 36.77
C MET A 222 -16.93 -12.23 36.79
N GLU A 223 -17.90 -12.71 36.03
CA GLU A 223 -19.28 -12.22 36.04
C GLU A 223 -20.10 -13.17 36.91
N PRO A 224 -20.73 -12.67 37.99
CA PRO A 224 -21.60 -13.48 38.83
C PRO A 224 -22.82 -13.93 38.02
N ALA A 225 -23.55 -14.92 38.51
CA ALA A 225 -24.82 -15.36 37.92
C ALA A 225 -25.73 -14.16 37.69
N HIS A 226 -26.12 -13.98 36.44
CA HIS A 226 -26.98 -12.89 36.01
C HIS A 226 -27.79 -13.28 34.79
N HIS A 227 -28.81 -12.48 34.50
CA HIS A 227 -29.59 -12.57 33.28
C HIS A 227 -29.90 -11.19 32.68
N HIS A 228 -30.43 -11.20 31.46
CA HIS A 228 -30.78 -10.03 30.66
C HIS A 228 -32.23 -10.14 30.16
N THR A 229 -32.89 -8.99 29.95
CA THR A 229 -34.24 -8.98 29.34
C THR A 229 -34.20 -9.44 27.88
N PHE A 230 -33.13 -9.10 27.15
CA PHE A 230 -32.96 -9.46 25.76
C PHE A 230 -31.89 -10.52 25.57
N GLY A 231 -32.08 -11.39 24.60
CA GLY A 231 -31.05 -12.34 24.20
C GLY A 231 -29.89 -11.61 23.54
N HIS A 232 -28.70 -12.19 23.64
CA HIS A 232 -27.50 -11.59 23.07
C HIS A 232 -26.62 -12.61 22.34
N ASP A 233 -26.03 -12.12 21.26
CA ASP A 233 -25.04 -12.77 20.43
C ASP A 233 -23.65 -12.34 20.87
N LEU A 234 -22.69 -13.26 21.02
CA LEU A 234 -21.30 -12.88 21.24
C LEU A 234 -20.32 -13.68 20.37
N VAL A 235 -19.21 -13.04 19.99
CA VAL A 235 -18.05 -13.68 19.35
C VAL A 235 -16.77 -13.27 20.08
N VAL A 236 -15.96 -14.25 20.48
CA VAL A 236 -14.67 -13.99 21.12
C VAL A 236 -13.64 -13.54 20.08
N ILE A 237 -13.00 -12.40 20.33
CA ILE A 237 -12.02 -11.79 19.43
C ILE A 237 -10.60 -12.00 19.96
N LYS A 238 -10.42 -12.02 21.28
CA LYS A 238 -9.14 -12.25 21.95
C LYS A 238 -9.38 -12.99 23.26
N GLY A 239 -8.42 -13.83 23.64
CA GLY A 239 -8.41 -14.50 24.94
C GLY A 239 -9.34 -15.70 24.99
N SER A 240 -9.71 -16.10 26.21
CA SER A 240 -10.60 -17.23 26.45
C SER A 240 -11.47 -17.01 27.69
N LYS A 241 -12.69 -17.52 27.62
CA LYS A 241 -13.66 -17.45 28.72
C LYS A 241 -14.49 -18.73 28.81
N ARG A 242 -15.04 -18.96 29.99
CA ARG A 242 -16.00 -20.04 30.24
C ARG A 242 -17.32 -19.46 30.66
N VAL A 243 -18.39 -19.91 30.01
CA VAL A 243 -19.77 -19.54 30.32
C VAL A 243 -20.46 -20.77 30.88
N TRP A 244 -20.99 -20.66 32.10
CA TRP A 244 -21.91 -21.63 32.66
C TRP A 244 -23.33 -21.09 32.48
N ASN A 245 -24.14 -21.73 31.63
CA ASN A 245 -25.56 -21.45 31.55
C ASN A 245 -26.26 -22.29 32.62
N LEU A 246 -26.61 -21.63 33.73
CA LEU A 246 -27.18 -22.27 34.92
C LEU A 246 -28.62 -22.71 34.69
N THR A 247 -29.37 -21.98 33.85
CA THR A 247 -30.73 -22.37 33.44
C THR A 247 -30.74 -23.73 32.72
N LYS A 248 -29.76 -23.97 31.85
CA LYS A 248 -29.67 -25.19 31.04
C LYS A 248 -28.78 -26.27 31.65
N GLY A 249 -28.05 -25.97 32.71
CA GLY A 249 -27.01 -26.87 33.24
C GLY A 249 -25.90 -27.16 32.23
N ALA A 250 -25.59 -26.20 31.35
CA ALA A 250 -24.63 -26.34 30.26
C ALA A 250 -23.39 -25.48 30.49
N LYS A 251 -22.27 -25.90 29.92
CA LYS A 251 -20.97 -25.23 30.03
C LYS A 251 -20.33 -25.07 28.65
N TYR A 252 -19.82 -23.88 28.39
CA TYR A 252 -19.19 -23.51 27.13
C TYR A 252 -17.82 -22.89 27.39
N ASP A 253 -16.78 -23.55 26.92
CA ASP A 253 -15.40 -23.02 26.94
C ASP A 253 -15.15 -22.38 25.57
N LEU A 254 -15.05 -21.05 25.56
CA LEU A 254 -14.99 -20.24 24.35
C LEU A 254 -13.59 -19.65 24.15
N VAL A 255 -13.05 -19.80 22.95
CA VAL A 255 -11.79 -19.22 22.48
C VAL A 255 -12.01 -18.32 21.26
N VAL A 256 -10.95 -17.68 20.77
CA VAL A 256 -11.00 -16.78 19.61
C VAL A 256 -11.71 -17.42 18.41
N GLY A 257 -12.75 -16.73 17.91
CA GLY A 257 -13.59 -17.17 16.80
C GLY A 257 -14.87 -17.89 17.24
N ASP A 258 -14.98 -18.35 18.48
CA ASP A 258 -16.19 -19.02 18.96
C ASP A 258 -17.35 -18.03 19.14
N TYR A 259 -18.54 -18.51 18.80
CA TYR A 259 -19.80 -17.80 18.92
C TYR A 259 -20.70 -18.46 19.97
N LEU A 260 -21.38 -17.64 20.78
CA LEU A 260 -22.41 -18.11 21.69
C LEU A 260 -23.62 -17.16 21.65
N PHE A 261 -24.81 -17.75 21.51
CA PHE A 261 -26.08 -17.06 21.75
C PHE A 261 -26.62 -17.43 23.13
N THR A 262 -26.90 -16.41 23.94
CA THR A 262 -27.61 -16.57 25.22
C THR A 262 -29.03 -16.06 25.06
N PRO A 263 -30.07 -16.90 25.17
CA PRO A 263 -31.46 -16.46 25.14
C PRO A 263 -31.81 -15.49 26.27
N ALA A 264 -32.83 -14.67 26.05
CA ALA A 264 -33.42 -13.81 27.07
C ALA A 264 -33.82 -14.61 28.31
N GLY A 265 -33.49 -14.10 29.50
CA GLY A 265 -33.83 -14.71 30.78
C GLY A 265 -33.02 -15.95 31.17
N ASP A 266 -32.10 -16.44 30.34
CA ASP A 266 -31.17 -17.50 30.75
C ASP A 266 -30.16 -16.93 31.77
N VAL A 267 -30.09 -17.56 32.94
CA VAL A 267 -29.13 -17.20 33.99
C VAL A 267 -27.80 -17.84 33.64
N HIS A 268 -26.74 -17.03 33.65
CA HIS A 268 -25.40 -17.51 33.35
C HIS A 268 -24.32 -16.82 34.18
N ARG A 269 -23.20 -17.52 34.35
CA ARG A 269 -21.98 -17.07 35.03
C ARG A 269 -20.82 -17.15 34.06
N VAL A 270 -19.84 -16.25 34.18
CA VAL A 270 -18.69 -16.22 33.26
C VAL A 270 -17.37 -16.07 34.02
N LYS A 271 -16.33 -16.81 33.61
CA LYS A 271 -14.95 -16.66 34.11
C LYS A 271 -14.02 -16.39 32.94
N TYR A 272 -13.13 -15.42 33.11
CA TYR A 272 -12.14 -15.02 32.11
C TYR A 272 -10.76 -15.55 32.50
N PHE A 273 -10.17 -16.42 31.69
CA PHE A 273 -8.86 -17.02 32.02
C PHE A 273 -7.69 -16.17 31.52
N GLU A 274 -7.93 -15.36 30.50
CA GLU A 274 -6.99 -14.43 29.88
C GLU A 274 -7.62 -13.04 29.75
N ASP A 275 -6.81 -12.02 29.43
CA ASP A 275 -7.33 -10.73 28.99
C ASP A 275 -8.16 -10.97 27.73
N THR A 276 -9.49 -10.84 27.88
CA THR A 276 -10.46 -11.29 26.88
C THR A 276 -11.18 -10.10 26.28
N GLU A 277 -11.31 -10.10 24.95
CA GLU A 277 -12.12 -9.14 24.18
C GLU A 277 -13.15 -9.91 23.37
N PHE A 278 -14.40 -9.46 23.41
CA PHE A 278 -15.47 -10.04 22.58
C PHE A 278 -16.40 -8.96 22.04
N PHE A 279 -16.95 -9.22 20.86
CA PHE A 279 -18.06 -8.46 20.32
C PHE A 279 -19.35 -9.05 20.86
N ILE A 280 -20.27 -8.19 21.28
CA ILE A 280 -21.61 -8.57 21.73
C ILE A 280 -22.68 -7.70 21.08
N LYS A 281 -23.80 -8.30 20.72
CA LYS A 281 -24.96 -7.64 20.10
C LYS A 281 -26.24 -8.11 20.78
N TRP A 282 -27.15 -7.20 21.02
CA TRP A 282 -28.47 -7.46 21.58
C TRP A 282 -29.49 -6.47 21.01
N ASP A 283 -30.78 -6.76 21.23
CA ASP A 283 -31.86 -5.86 20.86
C ASP A 283 -32.27 -5.00 22.06
N GLY A 284 -32.69 -3.75 21.82
CA GLY A 284 -33.17 -2.87 22.89
C GLY A 284 -32.08 -2.28 23.78
N HIS A 285 -32.48 -1.90 25.00
CA HIS A 285 -31.57 -1.32 26.00
C HIS A 285 -30.76 -2.43 26.68
N TRP A 286 -29.52 -2.11 27.08
CA TRP A 286 -28.73 -3.02 27.90
C TRP A 286 -29.21 -3.00 29.33
N ASP A 287 -29.42 -4.17 29.90
CA ASP A 287 -29.72 -4.39 31.30
C ASP A 287 -28.90 -5.55 31.84
N ILE A 288 -28.76 -5.63 33.15
CA ILE A 288 -28.15 -6.78 33.82
C ILE A 288 -28.80 -6.94 35.18
N PHE A 289 -29.31 -8.14 35.46
CA PHE A 289 -29.89 -8.48 36.74
C PHE A 289 -28.99 -9.48 37.43
N LEU A 290 -28.34 -9.07 38.51
CA LEU A 290 -27.46 -9.94 39.29
C LEU A 290 -28.33 -10.88 40.15
N ASP A 291 -28.20 -12.18 39.92
CA ASP A 291 -28.87 -13.24 40.67
C ASP A 291 -28.02 -13.77 41.83
N GLU A 292 -26.74 -13.38 41.88
CA GLU A 292 -25.83 -13.63 43.01
C GLU A 292 -24.81 -12.51 43.19
N ASP A 293 -24.18 -12.43 44.37
CA ASP A 293 -23.10 -11.48 44.63
C ASP A 293 -21.73 -11.98 44.13
N LEU A 294 -20.79 -11.04 43.90
CA LEU A 294 -19.44 -11.31 43.40
C LEU A 294 -18.60 -12.22 44.31
N ALA A 295 -18.79 -12.18 45.64
CA ALA A 295 -18.02 -13.01 46.56
C ALA A 295 -18.47 -14.47 46.49
N THR A 296 -19.79 -14.69 46.41
CA THR A 296 -20.43 -16.00 46.22
C THR A 296 -19.99 -16.64 44.90
N ALA A 297 -19.97 -15.87 43.83
CA ALA A 297 -19.57 -16.37 42.52
C ALA A 297 -18.07 -16.75 42.44
N ASN A 298 -17.19 -16.01 43.12
CA ASN A 298 -15.77 -16.34 43.22
C ASN A 298 -15.53 -17.66 43.99
N ALA A 299 -16.33 -17.92 45.04
CA ALA A 299 -16.26 -19.16 45.80
C ALA A 299 -16.80 -20.39 45.05
N ALA A 300 -17.80 -20.20 44.17
CA ALA A 300 -18.39 -21.28 43.38
C ALA A 300 -17.45 -21.81 42.28
N ALA A 301 -16.67 -20.93 41.64
CA ALA A 301 -15.73 -21.33 40.59
C ALA A 301 -14.59 -22.25 41.10
N GLY A 302 -14.19 -22.10 42.37
CA GLY A 302 -13.15 -22.93 42.99
C GLY A 302 -13.56 -24.39 43.23
N LYS A 303 -14.85 -24.72 43.13
CA LYS A 303 -15.37 -26.10 43.29
C LYS A 303 -15.56 -26.84 41.96
N ASP A 304 -15.63 -26.12 40.84
CA ASP A 304 -15.83 -26.68 39.50
C ASP A 304 -14.51 -26.95 38.74
N ASP A 305 -13.38 -26.45 39.27
CA ASP A 305 -12.02 -26.68 38.75
C ASP A 305 -11.30 -27.85 39.48
N SER A 306 -12.00 -28.64 40.31
CA SER A 306 -11.51 -29.87 40.96
C SER A 306 -12.15 -31.14 40.41
#